data_AF-A0A2V1DRS2-F1
#
_entry.id   AF-A0A2V1DRS2-F1
#
_cell.length_a   1.000
_cell.length_b   1.000
_cell.length_c   1.000
_cell.angle_alpha   90.00
_cell.angle_beta   90.00
_cell.angle_gamma   90.00
#
_symmetry.space_group_name_H-M   'P 1'
#
loop_
_entity.id
_entity.type
_entity.pdbx_description
1 polymer ?
#
loop_
_entity_poly.entity_id
_entity_poly.type
_entity_poly.pdbx_seq_one_letter_code
_entity_poly.pdbx_strand_id
1 'polypeptide(L)'
;MASLVFYLGASVLFAQSTLAFNCSKPPVYVDIHKRAVHDSPVFQYGSFIGVGSPPQNHSLWPSLSLNHTSFAARSYCSNSTLRDCETSTGGFFQPRDSTSFSEQKDFQTLDSSSNLTKGFFGKDIIRLYTHYFETDGASQTLLENSTVKVSESGSAIGSMVGMGDSSTVLRDLASRDMIAGRTYSLYIGQGFDRAGGAVNGSNTFGGYDSGRFTGPVSKYSMDSSKMNPMSLLVKDIVLTESANPKSNVSLFDPSAFPSMKSRPEKFLAEITTDQYPLSLPYQITQNFISRLGAVKDNTWNDNSLKLKNPFNGTLSIILDDDFTVTLPAEILSNQSNITPIQDRDEKSTAPFYLSVAFLTQVYLMADYDSQNFFLARAVQKNNAVMPVPFCPKSTPVAYEPPKQNAWLKQGLIGAVIGGVLGGIGVAFAAYCFVLSCRRRVREKKMEKEMERGRREVKMAQMEVEDVPEFDPPPKSKKMAAKGIFGWRK
;
A
#
# COMPACT_ATOMS: atom_id res chain seq x y z
N MET A 1 80.53 -10.80 7.53
CA MET A 1 79.62 -11.20 8.62
C MET A 1 78.34 -10.41 8.47
N ALA A 2 77.24 -11.12 8.34
CA ALA A 2 75.92 -10.63 7.94
C ALA A 2 75.14 -10.02 9.12
N SER A 3 74.31 -9.02 8.85
CA SER A 3 73.16 -8.63 9.68
C SER A 3 72.24 -7.74 8.81
N LEU A 4 71.30 -8.30 8.03
CA LEU A 4 69.94 -8.71 8.41
C LEU A 4 69.14 -7.62 9.15
N VAL A 5 68.89 -6.51 8.44
CA VAL A 5 67.83 -5.56 8.77
C VAL A 5 66.51 -6.11 8.23
N PHE A 6 65.73 -6.70 9.14
CA PHE A 6 64.37 -7.19 8.90
C PHE A 6 63.42 -6.03 8.58
N TYR A 7 62.96 -5.95 7.34
CA TYR A 7 61.76 -5.20 6.97
C TYR A 7 60.54 -5.96 7.51
N LEU A 8 59.98 -5.51 8.64
CA LEU A 8 58.62 -5.86 9.06
C LEU A 8 57.62 -5.12 8.16
N GLY A 9 57.40 -5.67 6.97
CA GLY A 9 56.25 -5.32 6.14
C GLY A 9 54.99 -5.84 6.81
N ALA A 10 54.28 -4.97 7.54
CA ALA A 10 52.93 -5.25 8.01
C ALA A 10 51.99 -5.29 6.80
N SER A 11 51.89 -6.45 6.17
CA SER A 11 50.81 -6.79 5.25
C SER A 11 49.51 -6.86 6.05
N VAL A 12 48.88 -5.71 6.27
CA VAL A 12 47.48 -5.65 6.68
C VAL A 12 46.69 -6.21 5.51
N LEU A 13 46.47 -7.52 5.53
CA LEU A 13 45.41 -8.18 4.79
C LEU A 13 44.11 -7.52 5.24
N PHE A 14 43.67 -6.49 4.50
CA PHE A 14 42.27 -6.10 4.46
C PHE A 14 41.50 -7.29 3.90
N ALA A 15 41.22 -8.27 4.78
CA ALA A 15 40.07 -9.10 4.61
C ALA A 15 38.88 -8.14 4.59
N GLN A 16 38.50 -7.69 3.40
CA GLN A 16 37.16 -7.20 3.17
C GLN A 16 36.27 -8.40 3.46
N SER A 17 35.90 -8.56 4.72
CA SER A 17 34.77 -9.37 5.13
C SER A 17 33.57 -8.75 4.42
N THR A 18 33.29 -9.23 3.21
CA THR A 18 32.01 -9.04 2.57
C THR A 18 31.02 -9.74 3.50
N LEU A 19 30.51 -9.01 4.49
CA LEU A 19 29.37 -9.45 5.27
C LEU A 19 28.28 -9.71 4.23
N ALA A 20 28.01 -11.00 3.98
CA ALA A 20 26.95 -11.40 3.10
C ALA A 20 25.64 -10.92 3.76
N PHE A 21 24.92 -10.02 3.10
CA PHE A 21 23.63 -9.56 3.57
C PHE A 21 22.67 -10.76 3.64
N ASN A 22 21.97 -10.91 4.76
CA ASN A 22 21.02 -11.99 4.93
C ASN A 22 19.69 -11.68 4.19
N CYS A 23 19.70 -11.92 2.88
CA CYS A 23 18.58 -11.74 1.99
C CYS A 23 17.36 -12.63 2.27
N SER A 24 17.45 -13.57 3.22
CA SER A 24 16.29 -14.39 3.61
C SER A 24 15.38 -13.69 4.62
N LYS A 25 15.78 -12.53 5.15
CA LYS A 25 15.00 -11.78 6.12
C LYS A 25 13.77 -11.17 5.46
N PRO A 26 12.55 -11.46 5.95
CA PRO A 26 11.36 -10.87 5.39
C PRO A 26 11.37 -9.36 5.63
N PRO A 27 10.86 -8.56 4.67
CA PRO A 27 10.73 -7.13 4.87
C PRO A 27 9.57 -6.82 5.84
N VAL A 28 9.58 -5.61 6.39
CA VAL A 28 8.47 -5.09 7.20
C VAL A 28 7.62 -4.17 6.33
N TYR A 29 6.38 -4.57 6.06
CA TYR A 29 5.42 -3.77 5.31
C TYR A 29 4.54 -2.95 6.27
N VAL A 30 4.38 -1.66 6.00
CA VAL A 30 3.46 -0.77 6.75
C VAL A 30 2.60 -0.02 5.76
N ASP A 31 1.29 -0.13 5.91
CA ASP A 31 0.33 0.55 5.07
C ASP A 31 0.25 2.06 5.37
N ILE A 32 -0.01 2.85 4.33
CA ILE A 32 -0.25 4.28 4.43
C ILE A 32 -1.70 4.55 4.03
N HIS A 33 -2.53 4.94 5.00
CA HIS A 33 -3.95 5.21 4.77
C HIS A 33 -4.59 5.99 5.92
N LYS A 34 -5.89 6.30 5.77
CA LYS A 34 -6.68 6.98 6.79
C LYS A 34 -7.04 6.02 7.93
N ARG A 35 -6.54 6.29 9.14
CA ARG A 35 -6.83 5.52 10.37
C ARG A 35 -7.18 6.43 11.54
N ALA A 36 -7.90 5.85 12.50
CA ALA A 36 -8.10 6.50 13.79
C ALA A 36 -6.75 6.52 14.53
N VAL A 37 -6.41 7.68 15.07
CA VAL A 37 -5.14 7.93 15.75
C VAL A 37 -5.40 8.40 17.18
N HIS A 38 -4.40 8.26 18.04
CA HIS A 38 -4.49 8.63 19.45
C HIS A 38 -4.80 10.12 19.60
N ASP A 39 -5.80 10.41 20.45
CA ASP A 39 -6.28 11.75 20.80
C ASP A 39 -6.65 12.66 19.62
N SER A 40 -7.08 12.10 18.49
CA SER A 40 -7.66 12.87 17.40
C SER A 40 -9.09 12.43 17.09
N PRO A 41 -10.02 13.36 16.79
CA PRO A 41 -11.40 13.02 16.45
C PRO A 41 -11.59 12.57 14.99
N VAL A 42 -10.53 12.63 14.17
CA VAL A 42 -10.63 12.35 12.72
C VAL A 42 -9.68 11.23 12.31
N PHE A 43 -10.02 10.59 11.18
CA PHE A 43 -9.10 9.68 10.51
C PHE A 43 -8.00 10.46 9.80
N GLN A 44 -6.74 10.12 10.02
CA GLN A 44 -5.59 10.81 9.43
C GLN A 44 -4.80 9.88 8.52
N TYR A 45 -4.33 10.40 7.39
CA TYR A 45 -3.58 9.65 6.39
C TYR A 45 -2.09 9.61 6.73
N GLY A 46 -1.53 8.42 6.83
CA GLY A 46 -0.11 8.24 7.11
C GLY A 46 0.22 6.77 7.36
N SER A 47 1.49 6.51 7.62
CA SER A 47 2.04 5.21 7.99
C SER A 47 1.50 4.82 9.35
N PHE A 48 0.81 3.68 9.46
CA PHE A 48 0.21 3.27 10.72
C PHE A 48 1.27 2.72 11.69
N ILE A 49 1.66 3.55 12.66
CA ILE A 49 2.76 3.26 13.59
C ILE A 49 2.33 3.60 15.01
N GLY A 50 2.58 2.70 15.95
CA GLY A 50 2.32 2.92 17.37
C GLY A 50 3.61 3.23 18.15
N VAL A 51 3.46 3.91 19.28
CA VAL A 51 4.56 4.19 20.22
C VAL A 51 4.08 3.97 21.66
N GLY A 52 4.96 3.47 22.54
CA GLY A 52 4.72 3.46 23.99
C GLY A 52 4.14 2.19 24.61
N SER A 53 3.98 2.15 25.93
CA SER A 53 3.32 1.04 26.63
C SER A 53 2.39 1.57 27.73
N PRO A 54 1.06 1.52 27.57
CA PRO A 54 0.30 0.93 26.46
C PRO A 54 0.54 1.61 25.10
N PRO A 55 0.26 0.94 23.97
CA PRO A 55 0.45 1.49 22.64
C PRO A 55 -0.47 2.70 22.38
N GLN A 56 0.10 3.78 21.88
CA GLN A 56 -0.58 4.94 21.32
C GLN A 56 -0.37 4.92 19.81
N ASN A 57 -1.45 4.84 19.03
CA ASN A 57 -1.38 4.63 17.58
C ASN A 57 -1.43 5.95 16.79
N HIS A 58 -0.65 6.05 15.74
CA HIS A 58 -0.50 7.27 14.95
C HIS A 58 -0.46 6.98 13.44
N SER A 59 -0.71 8.02 12.65
CA SER A 59 -0.59 8.01 11.19
C SER A 59 0.55 8.96 10.80
N LEU A 60 1.76 8.42 10.64
CA LEU A 60 2.95 9.24 10.44
C LEU A 60 3.21 9.51 8.95
N TRP A 61 3.44 10.77 8.61
CA TRP A 61 3.80 11.14 7.24
C TRP A 61 5.24 10.71 6.92
N PRO A 62 5.51 9.97 5.83
CA PRO A 62 6.89 9.64 5.45
C PRO A 62 7.67 10.92 5.12
N SER A 63 8.89 11.05 5.66
CA SER A 63 9.79 12.15 5.33
C SER A 63 11.12 11.62 4.77
N LEU A 64 11.45 12.01 3.53
CA LEU A 64 12.74 11.66 2.90
C LEU A 64 13.90 12.55 3.37
N SER A 65 13.61 13.65 4.05
CA SER A 65 14.60 14.64 4.51
C SER A 65 14.96 14.48 5.99
N LEU A 66 14.07 13.91 6.81
CA LEU A 66 14.31 13.70 8.23
C LEU A 66 14.83 12.29 8.52
N ASN A 67 15.75 12.16 9.47
CA ASN A 67 16.29 10.88 9.93
C ASN A 67 15.51 10.33 11.13
N HIS A 68 14.99 11.21 11.98
CA HIS A 68 14.29 10.80 13.19
C HIS A 68 12.79 10.62 12.95
N THR A 69 12.24 9.52 13.46
CA THR A 69 10.79 9.35 13.55
C THR A 69 10.26 10.22 14.68
N SER A 70 9.28 11.05 14.37
CA SER A 70 8.70 12.02 15.31
C SER A 70 7.22 11.77 15.56
N PHE A 71 6.77 12.18 16.74
CA PHE A 71 5.37 12.15 17.16
C PHE A 71 5.00 13.51 17.73
N ALA A 72 3.85 14.07 17.34
CA ALA A 72 3.39 15.36 17.86
C ALA A 72 2.98 15.24 19.34
N ALA A 73 3.47 16.11 20.21
CA ALA A 73 2.93 16.26 21.57
C ALA A 73 1.58 16.97 21.52
N ARG A 74 0.75 16.81 22.55
CA ARG A 74 -0.52 17.56 22.67
C ARG A 74 -0.33 19.08 22.61
N SER A 75 0.79 19.59 23.10
CA SER A 75 1.17 21.00 23.06
C SER A 75 1.56 21.51 21.66
N TYR A 76 1.76 20.61 20.68
CA TYR A 76 2.25 20.96 19.35
C TYR A 76 1.39 22.02 18.67
N CYS A 77 0.07 21.84 18.68
CA CYS A 77 -0.85 22.73 17.98
C CYS A 77 -0.99 24.11 18.63
N SER A 78 -0.70 24.24 19.93
CA SER A 78 -0.65 25.56 20.58
C SER A 78 0.56 26.38 20.15
N ASN A 79 1.62 25.72 19.67
CA ASN A 79 2.90 26.36 19.30
C ASN A 79 3.28 26.12 17.83
N SER A 80 2.30 25.85 16.97
CA SER A 80 2.52 25.51 15.57
C SER A 80 1.83 26.49 14.63
N THR A 81 2.44 26.72 13.47
CA THR A 81 1.80 27.46 12.36
C THR A 81 1.12 26.53 11.36
N LEU A 82 1.05 25.23 11.66
CA LEU A 82 0.39 24.25 10.81
C LEU A 82 -1.11 24.53 10.75
N ARG A 83 -1.63 24.66 9.53
CA ARG A 83 -3.06 24.79 9.30
C ARG A 83 -3.78 23.49 9.68
N ASP A 84 -4.97 23.61 10.27
CA ASP A 84 -5.81 22.46 10.64
C ASP A 84 -5.02 21.44 11.49
N CYS A 85 -4.22 21.98 12.42
CA CYS A 85 -3.20 21.22 13.14
C CYS A 85 -3.79 20.00 13.88
N GLU A 86 -4.90 20.18 14.60
CA GLU A 86 -5.57 19.11 15.36
C GLU A 86 -5.96 17.89 14.52
N THR A 87 -6.16 18.10 13.22
CA THR A 87 -6.61 17.09 12.26
C THR A 87 -5.53 16.65 11.27
N SER A 88 -4.32 17.23 11.36
CA SER A 88 -3.24 17.03 10.37
C SER A 88 -1.90 16.63 10.98
N THR A 89 -1.82 16.39 12.29
CA THR A 89 -0.57 16.06 13.03
C THR A 89 -0.14 14.61 12.97
N GLY A 90 -1.01 13.70 12.55
CA GLY A 90 -0.83 12.25 12.65
C GLY A 90 -1.27 11.63 13.99
N GLY A 91 -1.96 12.39 14.83
CA GLY A 91 -2.29 12.03 16.22
C GLY A 91 -1.33 12.67 17.22
N PHE A 92 -1.60 12.50 18.51
CA PHE A 92 -0.78 13.08 19.58
C PHE A 92 -0.19 12.00 20.46
N PHE A 93 1.07 12.14 20.84
CA PHE A 93 1.75 11.26 21.78
C PHE A 93 1.78 11.92 23.15
N GLN A 94 1.41 11.14 24.17
CA GLN A 94 1.49 11.49 25.59
C GLN A 94 2.59 10.65 26.25
N PRO A 95 3.81 11.20 26.40
CA PRO A 95 4.94 10.46 26.98
C PRO A 95 4.67 9.94 28.39
N ARG A 96 3.86 10.67 29.18
CA ARG A 96 3.51 10.32 30.57
C ARG A 96 2.63 9.08 30.66
N ASP A 97 1.90 8.76 29.60
CA ASP A 97 1.03 7.60 29.54
C ASP A 97 1.79 6.33 29.09
N SER A 98 3.03 6.48 28.62
CA SER A 98 3.89 5.37 28.24
C SER A 98 4.84 5.00 29.39
N THR A 99 4.64 3.82 29.97
CA THR A 99 5.50 3.23 30.99
C THR A 99 6.88 2.82 30.47
N SER A 100 7.06 2.72 29.15
CA SER A 100 8.33 2.38 28.50
C SER A 100 9.09 3.61 27.94
N PHE A 101 8.51 4.81 28.05
CA PHE A 101 9.16 6.03 27.57
C PHE A 101 10.29 6.46 28.51
N SER A 102 11.46 6.74 27.94
CA SER A 102 12.61 7.27 28.65
C SER A 102 13.18 8.48 27.92
N GLU A 103 13.02 9.67 28.50
CA GLU A 103 13.52 10.91 27.92
C GLU A 103 15.06 10.96 27.89
N GLN A 104 15.62 11.51 26.81
CA GLN A 104 17.05 11.70 26.61
C GLN A 104 17.41 13.18 26.52
N LYS A 105 17.85 13.78 27.63
CA LYS A 105 18.12 15.23 27.74
C LYS A 105 19.29 15.70 26.88
N ASP A 106 20.32 14.87 26.73
CA ASP A 106 21.57 15.23 26.04
C ASP A 106 21.66 14.65 24.62
N PHE A 107 20.52 14.30 24.01
CA PHE A 107 20.50 13.70 22.69
C PHE A 107 20.86 14.72 21.60
N GLN A 108 21.82 14.39 20.75
CA GLN A 108 22.18 15.18 19.59
C GLN A 108 21.39 14.72 18.36
N THR A 109 20.58 15.62 17.82
CA THR A 109 19.80 15.34 16.61
C THR A 109 20.70 15.13 15.38
N LEU A 110 20.25 14.24 14.49
CA LEU A 110 20.85 14.02 13.17
C LEU A 110 20.24 14.97 12.12
N ASP A 111 19.16 15.67 12.51
CA ASP A 111 18.39 16.58 11.66
C ASP A 111 18.71 18.04 12.00
N SER A 112 19.95 18.35 12.39
CA SER A 112 20.33 19.65 12.95
C SER A 112 20.14 20.83 12.00
N SER A 113 20.13 20.59 10.67
CA SER A 113 19.86 21.61 9.65
C SER A 113 18.37 21.79 9.35
N SER A 114 17.48 20.97 9.92
CA SER A 114 16.03 21.08 9.72
C SER A 114 15.37 21.91 10.82
N ASN A 115 14.59 22.91 10.41
CA ASN A 115 13.79 23.74 11.30
C ASN A 115 12.29 23.38 11.27
N LEU A 116 11.91 22.27 10.65
CA LEU A 116 10.51 21.90 10.42
C LEU A 116 9.73 21.71 11.73
N THR A 117 10.36 21.05 12.71
CA THR A 117 9.79 20.79 14.03
C THR A 117 10.84 20.93 15.12
N LYS A 118 10.44 21.35 16.32
CA LYS A 118 11.27 21.40 17.53
C LYS A 118 10.63 20.56 18.63
N GLY A 119 11.46 20.07 19.54
CA GLY A 119 11.01 19.27 20.68
C GLY A 119 12.17 18.51 21.30
N PHE A 120 11.87 17.48 22.07
CA PHE A 120 12.86 16.66 22.78
C PHE A 120 12.89 15.23 22.26
N PHE A 121 13.88 14.47 22.71
CA PHE A 121 14.09 13.09 22.28
C PHE A 121 13.89 12.13 23.45
N GLY A 122 13.49 10.92 23.13
CA GLY A 122 13.37 9.84 24.08
C GLY A 122 13.55 8.49 23.40
N LYS A 123 13.57 7.44 24.20
CA LYS A 123 13.50 6.05 23.74
C LYS A 123 12.20 5.43 24.16
N ASP A 124 11.60 4.68 23.24
CA ASP A 124 10.37 3.94 23.52
C ASP A 124 10.25 2.72 22.58
N ILE A 125 9.16 1.97 22.72
CA ILE A 125 8.80 0.86 21.83
C ILE A 125 8.03 1.43 20.65
N ILE A 126 8.58 1.29 19.44
CA ILE A 126 7.89 1.56 18.18
C ILE A 126 7.19 0.26 17.71
N ARG A 127 5.97 0.39 17.20
CA ARG A 127 5.18 -0.71 16.61
C ARG A 127 4.89 -0.40 15.16
N LEU A 128 5.43 -1.21 14.28
CA LEU A 128 5.15 -1.13 12.85
C LEU A 128 4.00 -2.08 12.55
N TYR A 129 2.82 -1.52 12.25
CA TYR A 129 1.63 -2.31 11.97
C TYR A 129 1.60 -2.73 10.51
N THR A 130 1.30 -4.00 10.27
CA THR A 130 1.22 -4.61 8.95
C THR A 130 -0.19 -5.12 8.72
N HIS A 131 -0.84 -4.57 7.70
CA HIS A 131 -2.11 -5.07 7.16
C HIS A 131 -1.95 -5.43 5.69
N TYR A 132 -2.17 -6.70 5.36
CA TYR A 132 -2.19 -7.15 3.97
C TYR A 132 -3.55 -6.99 3.32
N PHE A 133 -4.62 -7.14 4.11
CA PHE A 133 -6.01 -7.02 3.69
C PHE A 133 -6.80 -6.22 4.72
N GLU A 134 -7.81 -5.47 4.28
CA GLU A 134 -8.64 -4.64 5.17
C GLU A 134 -9.37 -5.46 6.23
N THR A 135 -9.67 -6.74 5.95
CA THR A 135 -10.41 -7.64 6.84
C THR A 135 -9.53 -8.39 7.85
N ASP A 136 -8.21 -8.40 7.66
CA ASP A 136 -7.30 -9.16 8.52
C ASP A 136 -6.85 -8.31 9.72
N GLY A 137 -6.69 -8.99 10.86
CA GLY A 137 -6.11 -8.37 12.05
C GLY A 137 -4.69 -7.87 11.79
N ALA A 138 -4.34 -6.71 12.36
CA ALA A 138 -2.98 -6.16 12.24
C ALA A 138 -1.97 -7.15 12.81
N SER A 139 -0.93 -7.47 12.05
CA SER A 139 0.31 -7.99 12.65
C SER A 139 1.20 -6.81 13.04
N GLN A 140 2.11 -7.02 13.99
CA GLN A 140 2.99 -5.95 14.45
C GLN A 140 4.44 -6.41 14.51
N THR A 141 5.34 -5.54 14.07
CA THR A 141 6.77 -5.67 14.30
C THR A 141 7.16 -4.71 15.42
N LEU A 142 7.69 -5.25 16.52
CA LEU A 142 8.08 -4.47 17.69
C LEU A 142 9.55 -4.05 17.59
N LEU A 143 9.81 -2.77 17.74
CA LEU A 143 11.13 -2.18 17.76
C LEU A 143 11.32 -1.45 19.09
N GLU A 144 11.80 -2.19 20.08
CA GLU A 144 11.98 -1.72 21.47
C GLU A 144 13.13 -0.70 21.58
N ASN A 145 13.15 0.18 22.58
CA ASN A 145 14.31 1.05 22.85
C ASN A 145 14.78 1.90 21.64
N SER A 146 13.86 2.27 20.76
CA SER A 146 14.16 3.09 19.58
C SER A 146 14.06 4.57 19.90
N THR A 147 14.98 5.35 19.33
CA THR A 147 14.98 6.80 19.49
C THR A 147 13.85 7.42 18.68
N VAL A 148 13.01 8.19 19.37
CA VAL A 148 11.90 8.96 18.81
C VAL A 148 12.02 10.42 19.23
N LYS A 149 11.54 11.31 18.37
CA LYS A 149 11.38 12.74 18.67
C LYS A 149 9.94 13.01 19.11
N VAL A 150 9.78 13.78 20.17
CA VAL A 150 8.49 14.32 20.61
C VAL A 150 8.43 15.78 20.16
N SER A 151 7.64 16.07 19.12
CA SER A 151 7.53 17.41 18.52
C SER A 151 6.60 18.30 19.34
N GLU A 152 7.07 19.46 19.78
CA GLU A 152 6.31 20.42 20.62
C GLU A 152 5.96 21.73 19.90
N SER A 153 6.61 22.04 18.78
CA SER A 153 6.32 23.20 17.92
C SER A 153 6.87 22.97 16.51
N GLY A 154 6.37 23.73 15.53
CA GLY A 154 6.84 23.61 14.14
C GLY A 154 5.91 24.27 13.13
N SER A 155 6.26 24.13 11.85
CA SER A 155 5.45 24.59 10.73
C SER A 155 4.97 23.47 9.80
N ALA A 156 5.42 22.23 10.06
CA ALA A 156 5.09 21.04 9.28
C ALA A 156 4.23 20.06 10.10
N ILE A 157 3.95 18.87 9.55
CA ILE A 157 3.26 17.79 10.25
C ILE A 157 4.12 17.33 11.45
N GLY A 158 3.57 17.28 12.66
CA GLY A 158 4.37 16.96 13.86
C GLY A 158 4.81 15.50 13.95
N SER A 159 4.01 14.57 13.40
CA SER A 159 4.31 13.13 13.38
C SER A 159 4.78 12.67 12.00
N MET A 160 6.05 12.28 11.91
CA MET A 160 6.69 11.88 10.66
C MET A 160 7.50 10.60 10.84
N VAL A 161 7.57 9.77 9.79
CA VAL A 161 8.54 8.67 9.74
C VAL A 161 9.81 9.17 9.06
N GLY A 162 10.89 9.27 9.82
CA GLY A 162 12.16 9.79 9.30
C GLY A 162 12.92 8.75 8.46
N MET A 163 12.93 8.93 7.15
CA MET A 163 13.50 8.02 6.15
C MET A 163 14.73 8.60 5.44
N GLY A 164 15.43 9.57 6.02
CA GLY A 164 16.70 10.08 5.52
C GLY A 164 17.84 9.04 5.55
N ASP A 165 19.02 9.41 5.05
CA ASP A 165 20.19 8.53 4.91
C ASP A 165 20.64 7.87 6.24
N SER A 166 20.43 8.58 7.36
CA SER A 166 20.73 8.12 8.71
C SER A 166 19.48 7.78 9.51
N SER A 167 18.41 7.32 8.85
CA SER A 167 17.13 6.93 9.46
C SER A 167 17.32 6.04 10.68
N THR A 168 16.78 6.47 11.83
CA THR A 168 16.90 5.70 13.07
C THR A 168 16.13 4.39 13.00
N VAL A 169 14.95 4.38 12.38
CA VAL A 169 14.13 3.17 12.24
C VAL A 169 14.83 2.13 11.36
N LEU A 170 15.39 2.53 10.21
CA LEU A 170 16.10 1.60 9.33
C LEU A 170 17.37 1.06 10.00
N ARG A 171 18.12 1.93 10.67
CA ARG A 171 19.32 1.53 11.42
C ARG A 171 18.98 0.54 12.52
N ASP A 172 17.96 0.82 13.32
CA ASP A 172 17.57 -0.01 14.45
C ASP A 172 17.04 -1.38 13.98
N LEU A 173 16.21 -1.43 12.92
CA LEU A 173 15.74 -2.68 12.30
C LEU A 173 16.90 -3.53 11.74
N ALA A 174 17.83 -2.90 11.01
CA ALA A 174 18.98 -3.59 10.43
C ALA A 174 19.94 -4.11 11.51
N SER A 175 20.23 -3.29 12.53
CA SER A 175 21.14 -3.66 13.63
C SER A 175 20.63 -4.84 14.47
N ARG A 176 19.33 -5.12 14.43
CA ARG A 176 18.67 -6.23 15.12
C ARG A 176 18.40 -7.42 14.22
N ASP A 177 18.94 -7.42 13.01
CA ASP A 177 18.79 -8.51 12.04
C ASP A 177 17.30 -8.82 11.73
N MET A 178 16.46 -7.77 11.76
CA MET A 178 15.03 -7.83 11.43
C MET A 178 14.76 -7.58 9.94
N ILE A 179 15.68 -6.91 9.25
CA ILE A 179 15.67 -6.66 7.81
C ILE A 179 17.04 -6.95 7.19
N ALA A 180 17.07 -7.19 5.87
CA ALA A 180 18.30 -7.59 5.17
C ALA A 180 19.38 -6.50 5.08
N GLY A 181 18.99 -5.22 5.17
CA GLY A 181 19.88 -4.05 5.11
C GLY A 181 19.09 -2.76 5.27
N ARG A 182 19.78 -1.60 5.18
CA ARG A 182 19.14 -0.27 5.25
C ARG A 182 18.52 0.09 3.90
N THR A 183 17.51 -0.68 3.51
CA THR A 183 16.73 -0.47 2.30
C THR A 183 15.30 -0.05 2.65
N TYR A 184 14.71 0.80 1.83
CA TYR A 184 13.38 1.36 2.06
C TYR A 184 12.65 1.57 0.75
N SER A 185 11.36 1.25 0.70
CA SER A 185 10.54 1.55 -0.47
C SER A 185 9.27 2.28 -0.08
N LEU A 186 8.88 3.24 -0.92
CA LEU A 186 7.76 4.13 -0.73
C LEU A 186 6.87 4.14 -1.96
N TYR A 187 5.59 3.89 -1.71
CA TYR A 187 4.50 4.35 -2.55
C TYR A 187 3.62 5.27 -1.71
N ILE A 188 3.62 6.57 -1.99
CA ILE A 188 2.89 7.52 -1.13
C ILE A 188 1.36 7.37 -1.24
N GLY A 189 0.87 6.76 -2.32
CA GLY A 189 -0.56 6.64 -2.61
C GLY A 189 -1.21 7.95 -3.01
N GLN A 190 -2.54 7.98 -2.97
CA GLN A 190 -3.36 9.15 -3.33
C GLN A 190 -4.51 9.39 -2.34
N GLY A 191 -4.56 8.65 -1.22
CA GLY A 191 -5.67 8.68 -0.27
C GLY A 191 -5.71 9.87 0.68
N PHE A 192 -4.81 10.84 0.55
CA PHE A 192 -4.80 12.08 1.33
C PHE A 192 -5.57 13.20 0.61
N ASP A 193 -6.12 14.14 1.37
CA ASP A 193 -7.13 15.11 0.90
C ASP A 193 -6.68 15.91 -0.31
N ARG A 194 -5.39 16.28 -0.35
CA ARG A 194 -4.84 17.10 -1.42
C ARG A 194 -4.76 16.39 -2.78
N ALA A 195 -4.54 15.07 -2.79
CA ALA A 195 -4.55 14.26 -4.01
C ALA A 195 -5.96 13.84 -4.43
N GLY A 196 -6.92 13.76 -3.50
CA GLY A 196 -8.32 13.47 -3.80
C GLY A 196 -8.58 12.06 -4.33
N GLY A 197 -7.60 11.15 -4.24
CA GLY A 197 -7.74 9.76 -4.64
C GLY A 197 -8.21 8.87 -3.49
N ALA A 198 -8.41 7.59 -3.79
CA ALA A 198 -8.81 6.55 -2.82
C ALA A 198 -7.74 5.44 -2.67
N VAL A 199 -6.54 5.66 -3.22
CA VAL A 199 -5.50 4.65 -3.25
C VAL A 199 -4.61 4.79 -2.03
N ASN A 200 -4.55 3.74 -1.20
CA ASN A 200 -3.65 3.65 -0.07
C ASN A 200 -2.19 3.52 -0.55
N GLY A 201 -1.28 4.17 0.17
CA GLY A 201 0.15 4.04 0.00
C GLY A 201 0.72 2.87 0.80
N SER A 202 2.04 2.71 0.74
CA SER A 202 2.78 1.74 1.52
C SER A 202 4.23 2.16 1.74
N ASN A 203 4.75 1.74 2.89
CA ASN A 203 6.16 1.68 3.22
C ASN A 203 6.59 0.22 3.23
N THR A 204 7.81 -0.05 2.80
CA THR A 204 8.42 -1.37 2.98
C THR A 204 9.85 -1.19 3.47
N PHE A 205 10.12 -1.58 4.71
CA PHE A 205 11.44 -1.52 5.33
C PHE A 205 12.19 -2.82 5.05
N GLY A 206 13.43 -2.74 4.58
CA GLY A 206 14.21 -3.93 4.20
C GLY A 206 13.77 -4.60 2.91
N GLY A 207 12.88 -3.96 2.15
CA GLY A 207 12.15 -4.59 1.06
C GLY A 207 11.48 -3.64 0.10
N TYR A 208 10.77 -4.23 -0.85
CA TYR A 208 9.86 -3.55 -1.76
C TYR A 208 8.63 -4.42 -2.01
N ASP A 209 7.51 -3.80 -2.38
CA ASP A 209 6.32 -4.51 -2.87
C ASP A 209 6.43 -4.70 -4.38
N SER A 210 6.75 -5.93 -4.78
CA SER A 210 6.93 -6.30 -6.19
C SER A 210 5.66 -6.11 -7.03
N GLY A 211 4.48 -6.06 -6.41
CA GLY A 211 3.20 -5.80 -7.07
C GLY A 211 2.88 -4.32 -7.28
N ARG A 212 3.65 -3.40 -6.67
CA ARG A 212 3.35 -1.97 -6.69
C ARG A 212 4.04 -1.18 -7.79
N PHE A 213 4.82 -1.83 -8.65
CA PHE A 213 5.42 -1.19 -9.80
C PHE A 213 5.48 -2.12 -11.01
N THR A 214 5.69 -1.53 -12.18
CA THR A 214 5.80 -2.24 -13.46
C THR A 214 6.89 -1.64 -14.33
N GLY A 215 7.35 -2.46 -15.29
CA GLY A 215 8.33 -2.02 -16.27
C GLY A 215 9.76 -1.99 -15.73
N PRO A 216 10.69 -1.43 -16.50
CA PRO A 216 12.08 -1.32 -16.09
C PRO A 216 12.23 -0.37 -14.91
N VAL A 217 13.24 -0.65 -14.09
CA VAL A 217 13.61 0.17 -12.94
C VAL A 217 14.79 1.06 -13.33
N SER A 218 14.64 2.37 -13.17
CA SER A 218 15.73 3.34 -13.39
C SER A 218 16.53 3.51 -12.11
N LYS A 219 17.86 3.47 -12.21
CA LYS A 219 18.80 3.58 -11.08
C LYS A 219 19.47 4.95 -11.07
N TYR A 220 19.57 5.54 -9.89
CA TYR A 220 20.15 6.86 -9.65
C TYR A 220 21.08 6.81 -8.43
N SER A 221 22.14 7.62 -8.45
CA SER A 221 23.05 7.76 -7.31
C SER A 221 22.54 8.79 -6.31
N MET A 222 22.79 8.54 -5.03
CA MET A 222 22.49 9.43 -3.93
C MET A 222 23.59 10.48 -3.74
N ASP A 223 23.20 11.71 -3.39
CA ASP A 223 24.12 12.77 -2.96
C ASP A 223 24.11 12.88 -1.42
N SER A 224 25.00 12.13 -0.78
CA SER A 224 25.11 12.09 0.68
C SER A 224 25.61 13.41 1.31
N SER A 225 25.99 14.40 0.51
CA SER A 225 26.33 15.74 1.02
C SER A 225 25.09 16.55 1.41
N LYS A 226 23.91 16.13 0.93
CA LYS A 226 22.62 16.76 1.21
C LYS A 226 21.85 15.97 2.25
N MET A 227 21.04 16.70 3.02
CA MET A 227 20.09 16.09 3.97
C MET A 227 19.10 15.16 3.27
N ASN A 228 18.61 15.55 2.10
CA ASN A 228 17.86 14.70 1.20
C ASN A 228 18.77 14.27 0.04
N PRO A 229 19.20 13.01 -0.01
CA PRO A 229 20.18 12.57 -0.99
C PRO A 229 19.58 12.28 -2.37
N MET A 230 18.27 12.40 -2.56
CA MET A 230 17.60 11.96 -3.79
C MET A 230 17.33 13.14 -4.72
N SER A 231 18.19 13.30 -5.73
CA SER A 231 18.06 14.33 -6.78
C SER A 231 17.99 13.70 -8.17
N LEU A 232 17.25 14.35 -9.07
CA LEU A 232 17.06 13.93 -10.45
C LEU A 232 17.31 15.08 -11.41
N LEU A 233 17.84 14.76 -12.58
CA LEU A 233 18.00 15.74 -13.66
C LEU A 233 16.78 15.69 -14.59
N VAL A 234 16.02 16.78 -14.63
CA VAL A 234 14.82 16.91 -15.48
C VAL A 234 15.22 17.48 -16.82
N LYS A 235 14.88 16.76 -17.89
CA LYS A 235 15.24 17.07 -19.28
C LYS A 235 14.13 17.80 -20.05
N ASP A 236 12.88 17.48 -19.76
CA ASP A 236 11.72 18.13 -20.38
C ASP A 236 10.46 17.97 -19.52
N ILE A 237 9.48 18.84 -19.77
CA ILE A 237 8.12 18.71 -19.25
C ILE A 237 7.15 18.95 -20.40
N VAL A 238 6.33 17.96 -20.72
CA VAL A 238 5.45 17.97 -21.89
C VAL A 238 3.99 17.94 -21.46
N LEU A 239 3.18 18.85 -21.99
CA LEU A 239 1.73 18.82 -21.88
C LEU A 239 1.14 18.13 -23.11
N THR A 240 0.22 17.20 -22.88
CA THR A 240 -0.50 16.47 -23.94
C THR A 240 -2.00 16.59 -23.70
N GLU A 241 -2.73 17.14 -24.65
CA GLU A 241 -4.19 17.23 -24.57
C GLU A 241 -4.86 15.92 -25.02
N SER A 242 -5.84 15.44 -24.26
CA SER A 242 -6.54 14.18 -24.57
C SER A 242 -7.29 14.25 -25.90
N ALA A 243 -7.84 15.42 -26.26
CA ALA A 243 -8.60 15.63 -27.48
C ALA A 243 -7.73 15.63 -28.75
N ASN A 244 -6.44 15.95 -28.61
CA ASN A 244 -5.48 15.93 -29.71
C ASN A 244 -4.12 15.42 -29.20
N PRO A 245 -3.90 14.09 -29.12
CA PRO A 245 -2.65 13.53 -28.61
C PRO A 245 -1.40 13.93 -29.43
N LYS A 246 -1.58 14.53 -30.61
CA LYS A 246 -0.49 15.06 -31.43
C LYS A 246 -0.11 16.51 -31.05
N SER A 247 -0.88 17.19 -30.19
CA SER A 247 -0.57 18.54 -29.69
C SER A 247 0.35 18.51 -28.46
N ASN A 248 1.38 17.67 -28.49
CA ASN A 248 2.40 17.68 -27.44
C ASN A 248 3.12 19.03 -27.43
N VAL A 249 3.01 19.76 -26.33
CA VAL A 249 3.70 21.04 -26.14
C VAL A 249 4.72 20.86 -25.03
N SER A 250 6.01 20.93 -25.40
CA SER A 250 7.10 20.98 -24.42
C SER A 250 7.14 22.37 -23.78
N LEU A 251 7.16 22.43 -22.45
CA LEU A 251 7.35 23.67 -21.70
C LEU A 251 8.77 24.25 -21.86
N PHE A 252 9.67 23.51 -22.50
CA PHE A 252 11.04 23.93 -22.84
C PHE A 252 11.15 24.42 -24.29
N ASP A 253 10.06 24.43 -25.06
CA ASP A 253 10.09 24.78 -26.48
C ASP A 253 9.98 26.31 -26.69
N PRO A 254 11.06 26.98 -27.16
CA PRO A 254 11.01 28.42 -27.43
C PRO A 254 10.08 28.79 -28.58
N SER A 255 9.73 27.86 -29.48
CA SER A 255 8.77 28.11 -30.56
C SER A 255 7.32 28.18 -30.06
N ALA A 256 7.00 27.42 -29.01
CA ALA A 256 5.71 27.48 -28.33
C ALA A 256 5.60 28.68 -27.36
N PHE A 257 6.73 29.18 -26.85
CA PHE A 257 6.79 30.24 -25.84
C PHE A 257 7.77 31.35 -26.23
N PRO A 258 7.35 32.38 -26.99
CA PRO A 258 8.24 33.43 -27.50
C PRO A 258 8.98 34.27 -26.44
N SER A 259 8.53 34.24 -25.18
CA SER A 259 9.24 34.88 -24.06
C SER A 259 10.56 34.17 -23.72
N MET A 260 10.74 32.93 -24.17
CA MET A 260 11.92 32.12 -23.98
C MET A 260 12.90 32.31 -25.14
N LYS A 261 14.06 32.93 -24.88
CA LYS A 261 15.08 33.24 -25.90
C LYS A 261 15.75 31.99 -26.48
N SER A 262 15.88 30.95 -25.68
CA SER A 262 16.51 29.67 -26.05
C SER A 262 15.95 28.55 -25.19
N ARG A 263 16.04 27.31 -25.67
CA ARG A 263 15.67 26.13 -24.89
C ARG A 263 16.48 26.09 -23.58
N PRO A 264 15.84 26.00 -22.40
CA PRO A 264 16.53 25.90 -21.13
C PRO A 264 17.36 24.63 -21.06
N GLU A 265 18.45 24.70 -20.30
CA GLU A 265 19.21 23.51 -19.92
C GLU A 265 18.38 22.62 -18.98
N LYS A 266 18.83 21.37 -18.85
CA LYS A 266 18.27 20.43 -17.87
C LYS A 266 18.49 21.00 -16.47
N PHE A 267 17.56 20.76 -15.55
CA PHE A 267 17.69 21.27 -14.18
C PHE A 267 17.65 20.14 -13.15
N LEU A 268 18.41 20.30 -12.07
CA LEU A 268 18.43 19.36 -10.96
C LEU A 268 17.25 19.65 -10.03
N ALA A 269 16.46 18.62 -9.72
CA ALA A 269 15.34 18.71 -8.79
C ALA A 269 15.44 17.64 -7.71
N GLU A 270 15.09 18.00 -6.48
CA GLU A 270 15.11 17.10 -5.32
C GLU A 270 13.75 16.41 -5.17
N ILE A 271 13.74 15.10 -4.94
CA ILE A 271 12.50 14.36 -4.66
C ILE A 271 12.09 14.65 -3.22
N THR A 272 10.90 15.19 -2.97
CA THR A 272 10.48 15.53 -1.60
C THR A 272 9.07 15.07 -1.26
N THR A 273 8.89 14.70 0.00
CA THR A 273 7.61 14.43 0.66
C THR A 273 7.09 15.63 1.44
N ASP A 274 7.88 16.70 1.59
CA ASP A 274 7.61 17.78 2.55
C ASP A 274 6.63 18.82 2.01
N GLN A 275 6.35 18.79 0.71
CA GLN A 275 5.36 19.64 0.06
C GLN A 275 4.55 18.85 -0.99
N TYR A 276 3.30 19.28 -1.21
CA TYR A 276 2.47 18.71 -2.26
C TYR A 276 2.83 19.20 -3.68
N PRO A 277 2.90 20.52 -3.96
CA PRO A 277 3.12 21.00 -5.32
C PRO A 277 4.59 20.89 -5.75
N LEU A 278 4.82 20.74 -7.05
CA LEU A 278 6.11 20.77 -7.70
C LEU A 278 6.67 22.19 -7.69
N SER A 279 7.97 22.33 -7.41
CA SER A 279 8.71 23.59 -7.56
C SER A 279 9.56 23.51 -8.83
N LEU A 280 9.18 24.26 -9.86
CA LEU A 280 9.84 24.25 -11.17
C LEU A 280 10.61 25.56 -11.41
N PRO A 281 11.57 25.60 -12.36
CA PRO A 281 12.23 26.84 -12.75
C PRO A 281 11.23 27.91 -13.19
N TYR A 282 11.51 29.17 -12.86
CA TYR A 282 10.61 30.31 -13.09
C TYR A 282 10.02 30.32 -14.51
N GLN A 283 10.88 30.25 -15.53
CA GLN A 283 10.44 30.29 -16.92
C GLN A 283 9.51 29.12 -17.29
N ILE A 284 9.78 27.92 -16.77
CA ILE A 284 8.95 26.73 -17.02
C ILE A 284 7.58 26.90 -16.33
N THR A 285 7.56 27.44 -15.13
CA THR A 285 6.33 27.79 -14.41
C THR A 285 5.51 28.84 -15.18
N GLN A 286 6.15 29.89 -15.72
CA GLN A 286 5.46 30.90 -16.55
C GLN A 286 4.89 30.31 -17.84
N ASN A 287 5.61 29.38 -18.48
CA ASN A 287 5.12 28.66 -19.65
C ASN A 287 3.89 27.81 -19.31
N PHE A 288 3.89 27.12 -18.17
CA PHE A 288 2.71 26.41 -17.68
C PHE A 288 1.52 27.36 -17.43
N ILE A 289 1.76 28.47 -16.72
CA ILE A 289 0.75 29.50 -16.42
C ILE A 289 0.13 30.04 -17.71
N SER A 290 0.94 30.42 -18.68
CA SER A 290 0.48 30.98 -19.96
C SER A 290 -0.25 29.95 -20.82
N ARG A 291 0.21 28.69 -20.86
CA ARG A 291 -0.42 27.63 -21.66
C ARG A 291 -1.78 27.22 -21.14
N LEU A 292 -1.93 27.07 -19.81
CA LEU A 292 -3.17 26.57 -19.20
C LEU A 292 -4.04 27.66 -18.58
N GLY A 293 -3.63 28.93 -18.67
CA GLY A 293 -4.33 30.06 -18.05
C GLY A 293 -4.42 29.93 -16.52
N ALA A 294 -3.36 29.39 -15.90
CA ALA A 294 -3.31 29.21 -14.46
C ALA A 294 -3.20 30.57 -13.74
N VAL A 295 -3.67 30.63 -12.50
CA VAL A 295 -3.58 31.81 -11.63
C VAL A 295 -3.03 31.42 -10.28
N LYS A 296 -2.46 32.38 -9.56
CA LYS A 296 -2.01 32.17 -8.19
C LYS A 296 -3.21 31.80 -7.31
N ASP A 297 -3.02 30.77 -6.50
CA ASP A 297 -3.94 30.38 -5.45
C ASP A 297 -3.11 30.09 -4.19
N ASN A 298 -3.67 30.37 -3.02
CA ASN A 298 -3.01 30.00 -1.77
C ASN A 298 -3.99 29.33 -0.83
N THR A 299 -4.98 28.62 -1.40
CA THR A 299 -6.01 27.92 -0.64
C THR A 299 -5.38 26.92 0.32
N TRP A 300 -4.23 26.32 0.01
CA TRP A 300 -3.53 25.35 0.87
C TRP A 300 -2.30 25.91 1.60
N ASN A 301 -2.05 27.22 1.51
CA ASN A 301 -0.83 27.86 2.02
C ASN A 301 0.48 27.26 1.48
N ASP A 302 0.46 26.73 0.26
CA ASP A 302 1.57 26.07 -0.43
C ASP A 302 1.92 26.74 -1.77
N ASN A 303 1.34 27.91 -2.06
CA ASN A 303 1.46 28.64 -3.32
C ASN A 303 1.07 27.84 -4.59
N SER A 304 0.23 26.82 -4.47
CA SER A 304 -0.28 26.07 -5.63
C SER A 304 -0.95 26.99 -6.66
N LEU A 305 -0.73 26.74 -7.94
CA LEU A 305 -1.48 27.39 -9.01
C LEU A 305 -2.87 26.75 -9.15
N LYS A 306 -3.83 27.54 -9.63
CA LYS A 306 -5.21 27.10 -9.94
C LYS A 306 -5.52 27.33 -11.41
N LEU A 307 -6.14 26.38 -12.07
CA LEU A 307 -6.60 26.53 -13.45
C LEU A 307 -7.94 27.27 -13.50
N LYS A 308 -8.08 28.19 -14.45
CA LYS A 308 -9.37 28.84 -14.74
C LYS A 308 -10.38 27.84 -15.30
N ASN A 309 -9.92 26.95 -16.17
CA ASN A 309 -10.72 25.90 -16.79
C ASN A 309 -10.09 24.54 -16.51
N PRO A 310 -10.87 23.47 -16.28
CA PRO A 310 -10.34 22.12 -16.15
C PRO A 310 -9.50 21.73 -17.38
N PHE A 311 -8.31 21.19 -17.14
CA PHE A 311 -7.45 20.69 -18.21
C PHE A 311 -7.70 19.20 -18.44
N ASN A 312 -8.14 18.83 -19.64
CA ASN A 312 -8.29 17.44 -20.05
C ASN A 312 -7.06 16.99 -20.83
N GLY A 313 -6.04 16.57 -20.09
CA GLY A 313 -4.78 16.13 -20.65
C GLY A 313 -3.83 15.58 -19.59
N THR A 314 -2.58 15.39 -19.96
CA THR A 314 -1.53 14.90 -19.07
C THR A 314 -0.31 15.81 -19.10
N LEU A 315 0.52 15.70 -18.07
CA LEU A 315 1.80 16.38 -17.93
C LEU A 315 2.82 15.29 -17.71
N SER A 316 3.77 15.17 -18.62
CA SER A 316 4.84 14.19 -18.54
C SER A 316 6.14 14.87 -18.19
N ILE A 317 6.75 14.47 -17.09
CA ILE A 317 8.10 14.87 -16.66
C ILE A 317 9.07 13.83 -17.22
N ILE A 318 9.99 14.28 -18.06
CA ILE A 318 10.98 13.43 -18.72
C ILE A 318 12.33 13.66 -18.05
N LEU A 319 12.88 12.60 -17.47
CA LEU A 319 14.19 12.61 -16.82
C LEU A 319 15.31 12.43 -17.85
N ASP A 320 16.55 12.61 -17.40
CA ASP A 320 17.72 12.56 -18.28
C ASP A 320 17.96 11.19 -18.93
N ASP A 321 17.56 10.11 -18.26
CA ASP A 321 17.61 8.72 -18.73
C ASP A 321 16.37 8.32 -19.56
N ASP A 322 15.56 9.30 -19.97
CA ASP A 322 14.28 9.15 -20.65
C ASP A 322 13.17 8.45 -19.83
N PHE A 323 13.39 8.20 -18.53
CA PHE A 323 12.32 7.78 -17.63
C PHE A 323 11.23 8.86 -17.59
N THR A 324 10.00 8.47 -17.90
CA THR A 324 8.88 9.40 -18.07
C THR A 324 7.81 9.15 -17.01
N VAL A 325 7.52 10.18 -16.23
CA VAL A 325 6.47 10.20 -15.22
C VAL A 325 5.31 11.06 -15.70
N THR A 326 4.16 10.43 -15.90
CA THR A 326 2.96 11.10 -16.42
C THR A 326 1.98 11.37 -15.29
N LEU A 327 1.70 12.64 -15.03
CA LEU A 327 0.61 13.09 -14.18
C LEU A 327 -0.68 13.13 -15.01
N PRO A 328 -1.71 12.36 -14.64
CA PRO A 328 -2.97 12.37 -15.35
C PRO A 328 -3.81 13.61 -14.99
N ALA A 329 -4.90 13.86 -15.74
CA ALA A 329 -5.74 15.04 -15.61
C ALA A 329 -6.27 15.25 -14.18
N GLU A 330 -6.64 14.15 -13.51
CA GLU A 330 -7.21 14.16 -12.16
C GLU A 330 -6.20 14.63 -11.10
N ILE A 331 -4.91 14.44 -11.36
CA ILE A 331 -3.82 14.91 -10.50
C ILE A 331 -3.43 16.35 -10.86
N LEU A 332 -3.53 16.71 -12.15
CA LEU A 332 -3.22 18.06 -12.64
C LEU A 332 -4.23 19.12 -12.27
N SER A 333 -5.47 18.71 -12.02
CA SER A 333 -6.57 19.59 -11.65
C SER A 333 -7.51 18.83 -10.73
N ASN A 334 -7.45 19.12 -9.42
CA ASN A 334 -8.41 18.54 -8.48
C ASN A 334 -9.82 19.13 -8.68
N GLN A 335 -10.80 18.74 -7.84
CA GLN A 335 -12.18 19.26 -7.92
C GLN A 335 -12.29 20.79 -7.79
N SER A 336 -11.31 21.43 -7.14
CA SER A 336 -11.21 22.89 -7.01
C SER A 336 -10.31 23.54 -8.07
N ASN A 337 -9.92 22.77 -9.10
CA ASN A 337 -8.98 23.12 -10.17
C ASN A 337 -7.58 23.52 -9.68
N ILE A 338 -7.19 23.11 -8.48
CA ILE A 338 -5.86 23.40 -7.93
C ILE A 338 -4.88 22.38 -8.50
N THR A 339 -3.81 22.90 -9.09
CA THR A 339 -2.76 22.13 -9.76
C THR A 339 -1.71 21.62 -8.78
N PRO A 340 -0.91 20.62 -9.17
CA PRO A 340 0.24 20.17 -8.40
C PRO A 340 1.50 20.99 -8.73
N ILE A 341 1.39 22.24 -9.19
CA ILE A 341 2.54 23.10 -9.51
C ILE A 341 2.39 24.37 -8.70
N GLN A 342 3.47 24.82 -8.03
CA GLN A 342 3.45 26.07 -7.29
C GLN A 342 3.86 27.25 -8.16
N ASP A 343 3.36 28.44 -7.82
CA ASP A 343 3.90 29.69 -8.33
C ASP A 343 5.35 29.87 -7.86
N ARG A 344 6.15 30.57 -8.67
CA ARG A 344 7.54 30.85 -8.32
C ARG A 344 7.90 32.28 -8.66
N ASP A 345 8.55 32.94 -7.72
CA ASP A 345 9.17 34.24 -7.94
C ASP A 345 10.47 34.10 -8.75
N GLU A 346 10.72 35.02 -9.68
CA GLU A 346 11.91 35.03 -10.54
C GLU A 346 13.21 35.08 -9.74
N LYS A 347 13.20 35.76 -8.59
CA LYS A 347 14.38 35.94 -7.71
C LYS A 347 14.52 34.82 -6.68
N SER A 348 13.61 33.84 -6.67
CA SER A 348 13.66 32.74 -5.71
C SER A 348 14.91 31.88 -5.94
N THR A 349 15.68 31.68 -4.87
CA THR A 349 16.85 30.78 -4.82
C THR A 349 16.51 29.41 -4.25
N ALA A 350 15.24 29.15 -3.89
CA ALA A 350 14.82 27.87 -3.33
C ALA A 350 15.06 26.72 -4.33
N PRO A 351 15.38 25.50 -3.87
CA PRO A 351 15.54 24.36 -4.77
C PRO A 351 14.30 24.06 -5.63
N PHE A 352 14.51 23.28 -6.68
CA PHE A 352 13.44 22.68 -7.46
C PHE A 352 13.06 21.34 -6.84
N TYR A 353 11.77 21.03 -6.85
CA TYR A 353 11.23 19.91 -6.12
C TYR A 353 10.32 19.05 -7.00
N LEU A 354 10.61 17.75 -7.04
CA LEU A 354 9.68 16.71 -7.46
C LEU A 354 8.96 16.20 -6.22
N SER A 355 7.77 16.73 -6.00
CA SER A 355 7.03 16.67 -4.76
C SER A 355 6.18 15.41 -4.59
N VAL A 356 5.30 15.41 -3.59
CA VAL A 356 4.33 14.33 -3.36
C VAL A 356 3.47 14.05 -4.59
N ALA A 357 3.10 15.07 -5.37
CA ALA A 357 2.36 14.87 -6.61
C ALA A 357 3.11 13.98 -7.62
N PHE A 358 4.43 14.14 -7.74
CA PHE A 358 5.28 13.25 -8.52
C PHE A 358 5.33 11.84 -7.91
N LEU A 359 5.53 11.75 -6.59
CA LEU A 359 5.57 10.49 -5.84
C LEU A 359 4.27 9.68 -5.93
N THR A 360 3.12 10.31 -6.22
CA THR A 360 1.87 9.55 -6.45
C THR A 360 1.92 8.65 -7.70
N GLN A 361 2.82 8.94 -8.65
CA GLN A 361 2.93 8.23 -9.94
C GLN A 361 4.15 7.30 -10.03
N VAL A 362 5.06 7.37 -9.05
CA VAL A 362 6.28 6.54 -9.02
C VAL A 362 6.33 5.67 -7.78
N TYR A 363 7.04 4.56 -7.91
CA TYR A 363 7.45 3.73 -6.80
C TYR A 363 8.92 4.01 -6.53
N LEU A 364 9.23 4.51 -5.34
CA LEU A 364 10.58 4.88 -4.91
C LEU A 364 11.18 3.74 -4.10
N MET A 365 12.39 3.31 -4.42
CA MET A 365 13.12 2.29 -3.68
C MET A 365 14.55 2.79 -3.41
N ALA A 366 14.93 2.87 -2.15
CA ALA A 366 16.19 3.42 -1.67
C ALA A 366 17.07 2.32 -1.08
N ASP A 367 18.33 2.28 -1.50
CA ASP A 367 19.39 1.45 -0.92
C ASP A 367 20.49 2.37 -0.36
N TYR A 368 20.36 2.68 0.94
CA TYR A 368 21.29 3.54 1.66
C TYR A 368 22.65 2.87 1.91
N ASP A 369 22.71 1.54 1.86
CA ASP A 369 23.99 0.81 1.98
C ASP A 369 24.84 0.91 0.70
N SER A 370 24.19 1.04 -0.45
CA SER A 370 24.88 1.27 -1.74
C SER A 370 24.84 2.72 -2.22
N GLN A 371 24.19 3.64 -1.51
CA GLN A 371 24.00 5.04 -1.92
C GLN A 371 23.37 5.14 -3.32
N ASN A 372 22.36 4.33 -3.59
CA ASN A 372 21.59 4.37 -4.82
C ASN A 372 20.10 4.31 -4.52
N PHE A 373 19.30 5.03 -5.31
CA PHE A 373 17.86 4.87 -5.31
C PHE A 373 17.36 4.52 -6.70
N PHE A 374 16.14 4.04 -6.74
CA PHE A 374 15.52 3.47 -7.91
C PHE A 374 14.10 3.99 -8.05
N LEU A 375 13.69 4.23 -9.29
CA LEU A 375 12.34 4.63 -9.63
C LEU A 375 11.74 3.67 -10.64
N ALA A 376 10.46 3.39 -10.44
CA ALA A 376 9.65 2.65 -11.40
C ALA A 376 8.26 3.26 -11.48
N ARG A 377 7.52 2.94 -12.55
CA ARG A 377 6.14 3.39 -12.68
C ARG A 377 5.28 2.68 -11.64
N ALA A 378 4.59 3.44 -10.80
CA ALA A 378 3.71 2.85 -9.79
C ALA A 378 2.47 2.22 -10.44
N VAL A 379 2.09 1.05 -9.93
CA VAL A 379 0.79 0.45 -10.18
C VAL A 379 -0.19 1.11 -9.22
N GLN A 380 -1.15 1.88 -9.73
CA GLN A 380 -2.10 2.62 -8.89
C GLN A 380 -3.12 1.70 -8.19
N LYS A 381 -3.56 0.62 -8.84
CA LYS A 381 -4.49 -0.36 -8.27
C LYS A 381 -3.75 -1.68 -8.12
N ASN A 382 -3.35 -2.02 -6.91
CA ASN A 382 -2.77 -3.32 -6.59
C ASN A 382 -3.72 -4.07 -5.66
N ASN A 383 -4.15 -5.26 -6.07
CA ASN A 383 -5.07 -6.09 -5.29
C ASN A 383 -4.33 -7.05 -4.33
N ALA A 384 -3.01 -7.19 -4.48
CA ALA A 384 -2.22 -8.11 -3.68
C ALA A 384 -0.90 -7.45 -3.26
N VAL A 385 -0.71 -7.29 -1.95
CA VAL A 385 0.55 -6.83 -1.38
C VAL A 385 1.57 -7.97 -1.47
N MET A 386 2.68 -7.76 -2.18
CA MET A 386 3.69 -8.79 -2.45
C MET A 386 5.07 -8.30 -2.03
N PRO A 387 5.31 -8.14 -0.71
CA PRO A 387 6.56 -7.60 -0.22
C PRO A 387 7.65 -8.66 -0.34
N VAL A 388 8.79 -8.25 -0.89
CA VAL A 388 9.97 -9.09 -1.07
C VAL A 388 11.19 -8.42 -0.45
N PRO A 389 12.17 -9.18 0.05
CA PRO A 389 13.40 -8.61 0.61
C PRO A 389 14.15 -7.79 -0.46
N PHE A 390 14.67 -6.64 -0.06
CA PHE A 390 15.49 -5.78 -0.90
C PHE A 390 16.92 -5.86 -0.41
N CYS A 391 17.69 -6.75 -1.04
CA CYS A 391 19.10 -6.94 -0.73
C CYS A 391 19.90 -5.71 -1.17
N PRO A 392 20.77 -5.17 -0.31
CA PRO A 392 21.71 -4.14 -0.75
C PRO A 392 22.49 -4.58 -1.98
N LYS A 393 22.73 -3.63 -2.89
CA LYS A 393 23.40 -3.78 -4.19
C LYS A 393 22.61 -4.56 -5.24
N SER A 394 21.42 -5.07 -4.93
CA SER A 394 20.52 -5.68 -5.92
C SER A 394 19.70 -4.62 -6.65
N THR A 395 19.10 -5.00 -7.77
CA THR A 395 18.12 -4.16 -8.48
C THR A 395 16.73 -4.75 -8.24
N PRO A 396 15.75 -3.95 -7.75
CA PRO A 396 14.39 -4.41 -7.58
C PRO A 396 13.79 -4.94 -8.89
N VAL A 397 12.99 -5.99 -8.78
CA VAL A 397 12.32 -6.65 -9.91
C VAL A 397 10.81 -6.64 -9.67
N ALA A 398 10.07 -6.14 -10.65
CA ALA A 398 8.61 -6.13 -10.61
C ALA A 398 8.07 -7.57 -10.64
N TYR A 399 6.93 -7.81 -9.99
CA TYR A 399 6.24 -9.07 -10.10
C TYR A 399 5.74 -9.27 -11.54
N GLU A 400 6.17 -10.35 -12.17
CA GLU A 400 5.63 -10.79 -13.45
C GLU A 400 4.52 -11.82 -13.19
N PRO A 401 3.25 -11.52 -13.51
CA PRO A 401 2.18 -12.50 -13.40
C PRO A 401 2.55 -13.73 -14.22
N PRO A 402 2.40 -14.96 -13.67
CA PRO A 402 2.68 -16.16 -14.44
C PRO A 402 1.84 -16.13 -15.70
N LYS A 403 2.46 -16.46 -16.85
CA LYS A 403 1.77 -16.57 -18.14
C LYS A 403 0.74 -17.69 -18.03
N GLN A 404 -0.47 -17.35 -17.61
CA GLN A 404 -1.56 -18.31 -17.56
C GLN A 404 -1.91 -18.70 -18.99
N ASN A 405 -1.78 -19.99 -19.30
CA ASN A 405 -2.21 -20.54 -20.58
C ASN A 405 -3.67 -20.16 -20.85
N ALA A 406 -4.03 -19.89 -22.11
CA ALA A 406 -5.39 -19.53 -22.50
C ALA A 406 -6.44 -20.54 -21.98
N TRP A 407 -6.05 -21.82 -21.90
CA TRP A 407 -6.85 -22.90 -21.32
C TRP A 407 -7.20 -22.69 -19.83
N LEU A 408 -6.28 -22.16 -19.02
CA LEU A 408 -6.53 -21.88 -17.60
C LEU A 408 -7.47 -20.68 -17.42
N LYS A 409 -7.30 -19.63 -18.24
CA LYS A 409 -8.21 -18.48 -18.25
C LYS A 409 -9.63 -18.87 -18.67
N GLN A 410 -9.75 -19.72 -19.70
CA GLN A 410 -11.03 -20.26 -20.15
C GLN A 410 -11.62 -21.29 -19.18
N GLY A 411 -10.77 -22.10 -18.54
CA GLY A 411 -11.18 -23.13 -17.59
C GLY A 411 -11.79 -22.56 -16.32
N LEU A 412 -11.28 -21.44 -15.80
CA LEU A 412 -11.83 -20.78 -14.62
C LEU A 412 -13.21 -20.15 -14.90
N ILE A 413 -13.37 -19.53 -16.07
CA ILE A 413 -14.67 -19.03 -16.56
C ILE A 413 -15.63 -20.20 -16.84
N GLY A 414 -15.14 -21.26 -17.47
CA GLY A 414 -15.91 -22.47 -17.78
C GLY A 414 -16.36 -23.23 -16.54
N ALA A 415 -15.57 -23.23 -15.46
CA ALA A 415 -15.93 -23.85 -14.20
C ALA A 415 -17.02 -23.07 -13.45
N VAL A 416 -16.98 -21.73 -13.48
CA VAL A 416 -18.04 -20.90 -12.87
C VAL A 416 -19.35 -21.03 -13.65
N ILE A 417 -19.30 -20.92 -14.99
CA ILE A 417 -20.50 -21.07 -15.83
C ILE A 417 -21.04 -22.51 -15.78
N GLY A 418 -20.15 -23.51 -15.84
CA GLY A 418 -20.49 -24.92 -15.73
C GLY A 418 -21.06 -25.28 -14.36
N GLY A 419 -20.55 -24.67 -13.29
CA GLY A 419 -21.08 -24.85 -11.93
C GLY A 419 -22.48 -24.27 -11.76
N VAL A 420 -22.74 -23.08 -12.29
CA VAL A 420 -24.08 -22.45 -12.23
C VAL A 420 -25.09 -23.21 -13.09
N LEU A 421 -24.75 -23.54 -14.34
CA LEU A 421 -25.65 -24.30 -15.22
C LEU A 421 -25.86 -25.74 -14.73
N GLY A 422 -24.81 -26.39 -14.24
CA GLY A 422 -24.88 -27.73 -13.64
C GLY A 422 -25.71 -27.74 -12.36
N GLY A 423 -25.54 -26.74 -11.49
CA GLY A 423 -26.32 -26.59 -10.26
C GLY A 423 -27.82 -26.39 -10.53
N ILE A 424 -28.16 -25.55 -11.52
CA ILE A 424 -29.56 -25.36 -11.96
C ILE A 424 -30.13 -26.66 -12.53
N GLY A 425 -29.36 -27.38 -13.34
CA GLY A 425 -29.78 -28.67 -13.91
C GLY A 425 -30.08 -29.72 -12.83
N VAL A 426 -29.21 -29.85 -11.82
CA VAL A 426 -29.42 -30.79 -10.71
C VAL A 426 -30.61 -30.37 -9.84
N ALA A 427 -30.77 -29.08 -9.56
CA ALA A 427 -31.92 -28.58 -8.81
C ALA A 427 -33.24 -28.85 -9.55
N PHE A 428 -33.27 -28.66 -10.87
CA PHE A 428 -34.45 -28.96 -11.70
C PHE A 428 -34.75 -30.46 -11.73
N ALA A 429 -33.74 -31.31 -11.90
CA ALA A 429 -33.91 -32.76 -11.85
C ALA A 429 -34.43 -33.24 -10.49
N ALA A 430 -33.88 -32.71 -9.39
CA ALA A 430 -34.35 -33.01 -8.04
C ALA A 430 -35.80 -32.54 -7.83
N TYR A 431 -36.16 -31.36 -8.33
CA TYR A 431 -37.53 -30.85 -8.28
C TYR A 431 -38.51 -31.73 -9.06
N CYS A 432 -38.16 -32.12 -10.29
CA CYS A 432 -38.96 -33.05 -11.11
C CYS A 432 -39.11 -34.44 -10.46
N PHE A 433 -38.06 -34.94 -9.80
CA PHE A 433 -38.10 -36.19 -9.06
C PHE A 433 -39.05 -36.10 -7.86
N VAL A 434 -38.97 -35.03 -7.07
CA VAL A 434 -39.88 -34.78 -5.93
C VAL A 434 -41.33 -34.68 -6.41
N LEU A 435 -41.60 -33.96 -7.51
CA LEU A 435 -42.96 -33.87 -8.08
C LEU A 435 -43.48 -35.23 -8.55
N SER A 436 -42.65 -36.05 -9.20
CA SER A 436 -43.01 -37.40 -9.62
C SER A 436 -43.32 -38.32 -8.43
N CYS A 437 -42.51 -38.24 -7.36
CA CYS A 437 -42.78 -38.99 -6.13
C CYS A 437 -44.09 -38.53 -5.47
N ARG A 438 -44.37 -37.22 -5.41
CA ARG A 438 -45.64 -36.70 -4.87
C ARG A 438 -46.85 -37.10 -5.73
N ARG A 439 -46.71 -37.17 -7.05
CA ARG A 439 -47.77 -37.69 -7.95
C ARG A 439 -48.07 -39.16 -7.70
N ARG A 440 -47.05 -40.02 -7.62
CA ARG A 440 -47.23 -41.45 -7.30
C ARG A 440 -47.86 -41.70 -5.95
N VAL A 441 -47.54 -40.87 -4.94
CA VAL A 441 -48.18 -40.98 -3.61
C VAL A 441 -49.65 -40.56 -3.67
N ARG A 442 -50.02 -39.55 -4.47
CA ARG A 442 -51.43 -39.16 -4.68
C ARG A 442 -52.22 -40.24 -5.41
N GLU A 443 -51.64 -40.85 -6.45
CA GLU A 443 -52.26 -41.99 -7.17
C GLU A 443 -52.54 -43.16 -6.23
N LYS A 444 -51.55 -43.57 -5.42
CA LYS A 444 -51.74 -44.64 -4.42
C LYS A 444 -52.78 -44.29 -3.34
N LYS A 445 -52.95 -43.01 -3.03
CA LYS A 445 -53.98 -42.58 -2.06
C LYS A 445 -55.37 -42.66 -2.68
N MET A 446 -55.53 -42.22 -3.93
CA MET A 446 -56.80 -42.36 -4.66
C MET A 446 -57.17 -43.84 -4.91
N GLU A 447 -56.19 -44.70 -5.22
CA GLU A 447 -56.43 -46.14 -5.37
C GLU A 447 -56.90 -46.78 -4.06
N LYS A 448 -56.29 -46.43 -2.92
CA LYS A 448 -56.74 -46.88 -1.59
C LYS A 448 -58.13 -46.36 -1.22
N GLU A 449 -58.48 -45.15 -1.63
CA GLU A 449 -59.83 -44.59 -1.42
C GLU A 449 -60.87 -45.30 -2.30
N MET A 450 -60.54 -45.63 -3.55
CA MET A 450 -61.39 -46.45 -4.42
C MET A 450 -61.56 -47.89 -3.90
N GLU A 451 -60.50 -48.52 -3.38
CA GLU A 451 -60.59 -49.84 -2.77
C GLU A 451 -61.44 -49.85 -1.49
N ARG A 452 -61.35 -48.79 -0.67
CA ARG A 452 -62.22 -48.62 0.50
C ARG A 452 -63.68 -48.47 0.09
N GLY A 453 -63.98 -47.61 -0.88
CA GLY A 453 -65.34 -47.50 -1.42
C GLY A 453 -65.86 -48.81 -2.00
N ARG A 454 -65.03 -49.59 -2.71
CA ARG A 454 -65.42 -50.91 -3.25
C ARG A 454 -65.64 -51.96 -2.16
N ARG A 455 -64.93 -51.88 -1.03
CA ARG A 455 -65.13 -52.77 0.13
C ARG A 455 -66.40 -52.41 0.90
N GLU A 456 -66.73 -51.13 1.06
CA GLU A 456 -67.98 -50.71 1.68
C GLU A 456 -69.20 -51.17 0.87
N VAL A 457 -69.15 -51.08 -0.46
CA VAL A 457 -70.19 -51.63 -1.35
C VAL A 457 -70.31 -53.16 -1.24
N LYS A 458 -69.18 -53.88 -1.07
CA LYS A 458 -69.20 -55.34 -0.88
C LYS A 458 -69.70 -55.77 0.50
N MET A 459 -69.41 -55.02 1.56
CA MET A 459 -69.92 -55.33 2.90
C MET A 459 -71.42 -55.06 3.02
N ALA A 460 -71.97 -54.09 2.28
CA ALA A 460 -73.42 -53.89 2.19
C ALA A 460 -74.17 -55.05 1.48
N GLN A 461 -73.46 -55.93 0.75
CA GLN A 461 -74.06 -57.09 0.08
C GLN A 461 -73.91 -58.42 0.88
N MET A 462 -73.17 -58.44 2.00
CA MET A 462 -72.91 -59.66 2.79
C MET A 462 -73.63 -59.69 4.15
N GLU A 463 -74.61 -58.80 4.39
CA GLU A 463 -75.34 -58.74 5.67
C GLU A 463 -76.60 -59.64 5.74
N VAL A 464 -76.80 -60.55 4.78
CA VAL A 464 -77.92 -61.52 4.83
C VAL A 464 -77.46 -62.91 4.39
N GLU A 465 -76.70 -63.61 5.24
CA GLU A 465 -76.73 -65.08 5.25
C GLU A 465 -76.19 -65.63 6.59
N ASP A 466 -77.06 -66.35 7.30
CA ASP A 466 -76.87 -66.89 8.65
C ASP A 466 -75.87 -68.05 8.71
N VAL A 467 -75.17 -68.12 9.83
CA VAL A 467 -74.05 -69.03 10.16
C VAL A 467 -74.55 -70.30 10.88
N PRO A 468 -74.01 -71.50 10.58
CA PRO A 468 -73.98 -72.60 11.55
C PRO A 468 -72.56 -72.92 12.07
N GLU A 469 -72.47 -72.85 13.40
CA GLU A 469 -71.67 -73.53 14.43
C GLU A 469 -70.52 -74.49 14.02
N PHE A 470 -69.34 -74.30 14.65
CA PHE A 470 -68.11 -75.07 14.43
C PHE A 470 -67.42 -75.46 15.75
N ASP A 471 -67.06 -76.74 15.89
CA ASP A 471 -66.47 -77.38 17.08
C ASP A 471 -64.93 -77.59 16.94
N PRO A 472 -64.19 -77.82 18.05
CA PRO A 472 -62.79 -77.43 18.25
C PRO A 472 -61.70 -78.43 17.79
N PRO A 473 -60.39 -78.04 17.86
CA PRO A 473 -59.31 -78.59 17.03
C PRO A 473 -58.44 -79.62 17.75
N PRO A 474 -57.49 -80.26 17.03
CA PRO A 474 -56.18 -80.44 17.63
C PRO A 474 -54.95 -80.24 16.72
N LYS A 475 -53.95 -79.66 17.39
CA LYS A 475 -52.49 -79.55 17.22
C LYS A 475 -51.77 -80.72 16.51
N SER A 476 -50.72 -80.39 15.72
CA SER A 476 -49.37 -81.00 15.79
C SER A 476 -48.37 -80.12 15.00
N LYS A 477 -47.27 -79.64 15.61
CA LYS A 477 -45.90 -80.17 15.79
C LYS A 477 -44.90 -79.78 14.68
N LYS A 478 -43.75 -79.31 15.19
CA LYS A 478 -42.49 -78.85 14.58
C LYS A 478 -41.73 -79.96 13.84
N MET A 479 -40.86 -79.59 12.89
CA MET A 479 -39.50 -80.14 12.65
C MET A 479 -38.70 -79.13 11.82
N ALA A 480 -37.54 -78.65 12.29
CA ALA A 480 -36.16 -79.16 12.06
C ALA A 480 -35.56 -78.57 10.75
N ALA A 481 -34.27 -78.32 10.55
CA ALA A 481 -33.02 -78.23 11.32
C ALA A 481 -31.91 -77.91 10.28
N LYS A 482 -30.69 -77.61 10.76
CA LYS A 482 -29.37 -77.46 10.06
C LYS A 482 -29.09 -76.07 9.46
N GLY A 483 -27.97 -75.40 9.70
CA GLY A 483 -26.67 -75.78 10.26
C GLY A 483 -25.54 -75.51 9.24
N ILE A 484 -24.32 -75.23 9.73
CA ILE A 484 -23.01 -74.93 9.03
C ILE A 484 -22.65 -73.43 9.20
N PHE A 485 -21.77 -72.96 10.10
CA PHE A 485 -20.39 -73.27 10.51
C PHE A 485 -19.29 -72.83 9.51
N GLY A 486 -18.42 -71.90 9.93
CA GLY A 486 -17.19 -71.52 9.22
C GLY A 486 -16.58 -70.18 9.64
N TRP A 487 -15.70 -70.18 10.66
CA TRP A 487 -14.62 -69.20 10.88
C TRP A 487 -13.67 -69.15 9.65
N ARG A 488 -12.87 -68.12 9.34
CA ARG A 488 -11.92 -67.35 10.16
C ARG A 488 -11.25 -66.25 9.28
N LYS A 489 -10.75 -65.21 9.95
CA LYS A 489 -9.71 -64.22 9.56
C LYS A 489 -10.04 -63.19 8.48
#